data_AF-A0A937CQE5-F1
#
_entry.id   AF-A0A937CQE5-F1
#
_cell.length_a   1.000
_cell.length_b   1.000
_cell.length_c   1.000
_cell.angle_alpha   90.00
_cell.angle_beta   90.00
_cell.angle_gamma   90.00
#
_symmetry.space_group_name_H-M   'P 1'
#
loop_
_entity.id
_entity.type
_entity.pdbx_description
1 polymer ?
#
loop_
_entity_poly.entity_id
_entity_poly.type
_entity_poly.pdbx_seq_one_letter_code
_entity_poly.pdbx_strand_id
1 'polypeptide(L)'
;MALKLFRSTGYSSLLMPDESRAATHPSWLVLGASLWLGLVCNVGVWRLLDGTAPDVRTALASILLMAGANGLFLSLLGWRRTTRLAVTLALLVGALAACGLWSQQLPIDSLWHGTSRFVLPAWASLLRWQVLLLILVLAVVPIVWVWNHSPRRLSGPAQLRANLATALLSGIVFVAGLLAVD
;
A
#
# COMPACT_ATOMS: atom_id res chain seq x y z
N MET A 1 -32.36 58.19 -15.81
CA MET A 1 -31.56 57.47 -16.84
C MET A 1 -30.64 56.50 -16.11
N ALA A 2 -30.94 55.20 -16.19
CA ALA A 2 -30.22 54.16 -15.47
C ALA A 2 -29.19 53.51 -16.39
N LEU A 3 -27.90 53.71 -16.10
CA LEU A 3 -26.81 53.00 -16.77
C LEU A 3 -26.68 51.59 -16.15
N LYS A 4 -27.46 50.65 -16.69
CA LYS A 4 -27.23 49.21 -16.51
C LYS A 4 -26.14 48.77 -17.48
N LEU A 5 -24.88 48.78 -17.05
CA LEU A 5 -23.80 48.26 -17.88
C LEU A 5 -22.66 47.65 -17.04
N PHE A 6 -23.00 46.59 -16.31
CA PHE A 6 -22.03 45.55 -15.98
C PHE A 6 -22.65 44.21 -16.35
N ARG A 7 -22.37 43.77 -17.58
CA ARG A 7 -22.43 42.35 -17.92
C ARG A 7 -21.42 41.66 -16.99
N SER A 8 -21.93 40.82 -16.09
CA SER A 8 -21.13 39.84 -15.37
C SER A 8 -20.43 38.95 -16.38
N THR A 9 -19.22 39.32 -16.76
CA THR A 9 -18.35 38.45 -17.53
C THR A 9 -18.05 37.23 -16.66
N GLY A 10 -18.56 36.07 -17.04
CA GLY A 10 -18.33 34.78 -16.41
C GLY A 10 -16.89 34.28 -16.56
N TYR A 11 -15.91 35.10 -16.15
CA TYR A 11 -14.49 34.73 -16.06
C TYR A 11 -14.07 34.38 -14.63
N SER A 12 -15.00 34.31 -13.68
CA SER A 12 -14.68 33.86 -12.32
C SER A 12 -14.39 32.36 -12.24
N SER A 13 -14.79 31.55 -13.23
CA SER A 13 -14.54 30.10 -13.24
C SER A 13 -13.23 29.67 -13.91
N LEU A 14 -12.58 30.53 -14.71
CA LEU A 14 -11.30 30.21 -15.36
C LEU A 14 -10.08 30.38 -14.44
N LEU A 15 -10.27 31.08 -13.32
CA LEU A 15 -9.23 31.32 -12.30
C LEU A 15 -9.54 30.67 -10.95
N MET A 16 -10.67 29.95 -10.83
CA MET A 16 -10.92 29.12 -9.66
C MET A 16 -10.19 27.79 -9.87
N PRO A 17 -9.18 27.44 -9.04
CA PRO A 17 -8.60 26.12 -9.03
C PRO A 17 -9.59 25.15 -8.38
N ASP A 18 -10.79 24.98 -8.91
CA ASP A 18 -11.77 24.02 -8.40
C ASP A 18 -11.40 22.58 -8.79
N GLU A 19 -10.51 22.41 -9.79
CA GLU A 19 -9.79 21.15 -10.06
C GLU A 19 -8.83 20.74 -8.95
N SER A 20 -8.51 21.63 -7.99
CA SER A 20 -7.70 21.28 -6.83
C SER A 20 -8.46 20.53 -5.73
N ARG A 21 -9.80 20.48 -5.80
CA ARG A 21 -10.65 19.80 -4.80
C ARG A 21 -10.72 18.28 -4.96
N ALA A 22 -10.40 17.74 -6.13
CA ALA A 22 -10.39 16.29 -6.38
C ALA A 22 -9.01 15.64 -6.18
N ALA A 23 -8.03 16.36 -5.61
CA ALA A 23 -6.70 15.81 -5.40
C ALA A 23 -6.64 14.97 -4.13
N THR A 24 -6.45 13.66 -4.29
CA THR A 24 -6.37 12.69 -3.19
C THR A 24 -5.18 12.99 -2.27
N HIS A 25 -5.40 12.93 -0.95
CA HIS A 25 -4.33 13.16 0.03
C HIS A 25 -3.25 12.07 -0.07
N PRO A 26 -1.93 12.40 -0.06
CA PRO A 26 -0.85 11.42 -0.27
C PRO A 26 -0.85 10.27 0.74
N SER A 27 -1.36 10.50 1.96
CA SER A 27 -1.54 9.46 2.97
C SER A 27 -2.43 8.30 2.52
N TRP A 28 -3.41 8.54 1.64
CA TRP A 28 -4.26 7.46 1.12
C TRP A 28 -3.48 6.46 0.28
N LEU A 29 -2.45 6.91 -0.45
CA LEU A 29 -1.58 6.01 -1.19
C LEU A 29 -0.78 5.12 -0.24
N VAL A 30 -0.28 5.69 0.86
CA VAL A 30 0.46 4.96 1.90
C VAL A 30 -0.42 3.92 2.57
N LEU A 31 -1.60 4.33 3.05
CA LEU A 31 -2.54 3.46 3.75
C LEU A 31 -3.12 2.38 2.83
N GLY A 32 -3.48 2.74 1.61
CA GLY A 32 -3.99 1.79 0.62
C GLY A 32 -2.93 0.75 0.25
N ALA A 33 -1.69 1.17 -0.02
CA ALA A 33 -0.60 0.25 -0.33
C ALA A 33 -0.25 -0.65 0.86
N SER A 34 -0.19 -0.10 2.08
CA SER A 34 0.14 -0.90 3.26
C SER A 34 -0.94 -1.94 3.56
N LEU A 35 -2.22 -1.58 3.42
CA LEU A 35 -3.33 -2.52 3.56
C LEU A 35 -3.29 -3.60 2.47
N TRP A 36 -3.04 -3.21 1.22
CA TRP A 36 -2.91 -4.14 0.10
C TRP A 36 -1.77 -5.15 0.33
N LEU A 37 -0.62 -4.68 0.81
CA LEU A 37 0.51 -5.53 1.16
C LEU A 37 0.20 -6.48 2.32
N GLY A 38 -0.46 -5.99 3.36
CA GLY A 38 -0.78 -6.78 4.54
C GLY A 38 -1.90 -7.81 4.33
N LEU A 39 -2.86 -7.51 3.46
CA LEU A 39 -4.04 -8.34 3.21
C LEU A 39 -3.89 -9.18 1.93
N VAL A 40 -3.66 -8.52 0.80
CA VAL A 40 -3.75 -9.16 -0.53
C VAL A 40 -2.46 -9.87 -0.91
N CYS A 41 -1.31 -9.22 -0.72
CA CYS A 41 -0.01 -9.84 -1.00
C CYS A 41 0.40 -10.89 0.06
N ASN A 42 -0.31 -10.96 1.18
CA ASN A 42 0.05 -11.85 2.28
C ASN A 42 -0.49 -13.27 2.08
N VAL A 43 0.24 -14.06 1.28
CA VAL A 43 -0.11 -15.46 0.98
C VAL A 43 -0.19 -16.33 2.24
N GLY A 44 0.58 -16.01 3.28
CA GLY A 44 0.54 -16.74 4.55
C GLY A 44 -0.83 -16.67 5.23
N VAL A 45 -1.44 -15.48 5.26
CA VAL A 45 -2.78 -15.27 5.81
C VAL A 45 -3.82 -16.14 5.10
N TRP A 46 -3.80 -16.16 3.76
CA TRP A 46 -4.75 -16.96 2.99
C TRP A 46 -4.60 -18.46 3.27
N ARG A 47 -3.37 -18.94 3.47
CA ARG A 47 -3.12 -20.33 3.86
C ARG A 47 -3.62 -20.67 5.27
N LEU A 48 -3.49 -19.74 6.22
CA LEU A 48 -4.02 -19.92 7.59
C LEU A 48 -5.55 -20.01 7.59
N LEU A 49 -6.21 -19.32 6.67
CA LEU A 49 -7.67 -19.28 6.56
C LEU A 49 -8.27 -20.44 5.74
N ASP A 50 -7.50 -21.04 4.82
CA ASP A 50 -7.94 -22.15 3.96
C ASP A 50 -7.81 -23.54 4.63
N GLY A 51 -7.27 -23.60 5.85
CA GLY A 51 -7.08 -24.84 6.60
C GLY A 51 -8.37 -25.42 7.21
N THR A 52 -8.31 -26.69 7.66
CA THR A 52 -9.44 -27.40 8.30
C THR A 52 -9.87 -26.80 9.64
N ALA A 53 -8.98 -26.06 10.30
CA ALA A 53 -9.25 -25.27 11.50
C ALA A 53 -8.65 -23.87 11.28
N PRO A 54 -9.43 -22.90 10.76
CA PRO A 54 -8.90 -21.60 10.39
C PRO A 54 -8.46 -20.82 11.64
N ASP A 55 -7.19 -20.43 11.66
CA ASP A 55 -6.65 -19.62 12.75
C ASP A 55 -6.80 -18.12 12.42
N VAL A 56 -8.00 -17.62 12.65
CA VAL A 56 -8.39 -16.23 12.36
C VAL A 56 -7.58 -15.23 13.18
N ARG A 57 -7.17 -15.60 14.39
CA ARG A 57 -6.41 -14.70 15.28
C ARG A 57 -5.03 -14.43 14.72
N THR A 58 -4.28 -15.48 14.37
CA THR A 58 -2.93 -15.30 13.80
C THR A 58 -2.97 -14.69 12.39
N ALA A 59 -4.02 -15.00 11.61
CA ALA A 59 -4.28 -14.35 10.33
C ALA A 59 -4.47 -12.83 10.51
N LEU A 60 -5.36 -12.41 11.42
CA LEU A 60 -5.60 -11.00 11.71
C LEU A 60 -4.34 -10.30 12.24
N ALA A 61 -3.63 -10.93 13.18
CA ALA A 61 -2.39 -10.41 13.73
C ALA A 61 -1.33 -10.19 12.63
N SER A 62 -1.20 -11.15 11.71
CA SER A 62 -0.27 -11.06 10.57
C SER A 62 -0.64 -9.93 9.61
N ILE A 63 -1.93 -9.71 9.33
CA ILE A 63 -2.40 -8.58 8.51
C ILE A 63 -2.01 -7.27 9.18
N LEU A 64 -2.30 -7.13 10.48
CA LEU A 64 -2.03 -5.90 11.24
C LEU A 64 -0.54 -5.61 11.34
N LEU A 65 0.29 -6.62 11.62
CA LEU A 65 1.74 -6.48 11.67
C LEU A 65 2.31 -6.07 10.32
N MET A 66 1.93 -6.75 9.23
CA MET A 66 2.46 -6.46 7.90
C MET A 66 1.97 -5.09 7.39
N ALA A 67 0.68 -4.77 7.57
CA ALA A 67 0.14 -3.47 7.18
C ALA A 67 0.73 -2.33 8.01
N GLY A 68 0.86 -2.52 9.33
CA GLY A 68 1.47 -1.54 10.24
C GLY A 68 2.95 -1.29 9.92
N ALA A 69 3.73 -2.35 9.71
CA ALA A 69 5.16 -2.23 9.38
C ALA A 69 5.38 -1.52 8.03
N ASN A 70 4.64 -1.91 6.99
CA ASN A 70 4.73 -1.24 5.68
C ASN A 70 4.24 0.20 5.75
N GLY A 71 3.18 0.48 6.51
CA GLY A 71 2.67 1.83 6.71
C GLY A 71 3.68 2.73 7.42
N LEU A 72 4.35 2.25 8.47
CA LEU A 72 5.45 2.94 9.14
C LEU A 72 6.59 3.25 8.15
N PHE A 73 7.06 2.23 7.42
CA PHE A 73 8.13 2.40 6.44
C PHE A 73 7.78 3.41 5.34
N LEU A 74 6.60 3.27 4.73
CA LEU A 74 6.14 4.14 3.65
C LEU A 74 5.84 5.57 4.13
N SER A 75 5.44 5.76 5.40
CA SER A 75 5.21 7.10 5.96
C SER A 75 6.49 7.93 6.02
N LEU A 76 7.65 7.31 6.28
CA LEU A 76 8.96 7.97 6.25
C LEU A 76 9.34 8.41 4.84
N LEU A 77 8.92 7.64 3.84
CA LEU A 77 9.13 7.88 2.41
C LEU A 77 7.97 8.65 1.76
N GLY A 78 7.07 9.21 2.58
CA GLY A 78 5.90 9.99 2.19
C GLY A 78 6.24 11.36 1.61
N TRP A 79 7.27 11.52 0.77
CA TRP A 79 7.62 12.79 0.14
C TRP A 79 7.19 12.84 -1.32
N ARG A 80 6.96 14.06 -1.83
CA ARG A 80 6.42 14.34 -3.17
C ARG A 80 7.01 13.47 -4.30
N ARG A 81 8.32 13.25 -4.30
CA ARG A 81 9.01 12.46 -5.35
C ARG A 81 9.22 11.00 -4.95
N THR A 82 9.41 10.72 -3.66
CA THR A 82 9.76 9.38 -3.19
C THR A 82 8.54 8.49 -3.00
N THR A 83 7.35 9.03 -2.68
CA THR A 83 6.19 8.20 -2.32
C THR A 83 5.77 7.27 -3.44
N ARG A 84 5.70 7.76 -4.69
CA ARG A 84 5.33 6.91 -5.83
C ARG A 84 6.32 5.77 -6.01
N LEU A 85 7.62 6.09 -5.99
CA LEU A 85 8.68 5.11 -6.19
C LEU A 85 8.77 4.12 -5.02
N ALA A 86 8.62 4.58 -3.78
CA ALA A 86 8.59 3.76 -2.58
C ALA A 86 7.41 2.78 -2.59
N VAL A 87 6.21 3.27 -2.92
CA VAL A 87 5.01 2.42 -3.04
C VAL A 87 5.18 1.40 -4.16
N THR A 88 5.72 1.79 -5.32
CA THR A 88 5.97 0.81 -6.40
C THR A 88 6.96 -0.27 -6.00
N LEU A 89 8.07 0.11 -5.34
CA LEU A 89 9.05 -0.86 -4.90
C LEU A 89 8.46 -1.78 -3.84
N ALA A 90 7.70 -1.25 -2.88
CA ALA A 90 7.04 -2.06 -1.86
C ALA A 90 6.04 -3.05 -2.49
N LEU A 91 5.22 -2.61 -3.46
CA LEU A 91 4.29 -3.49 -4.19
C LEU A 91 5.00 -4.57 -4.99
N LEU A 92 6.10 -4.24 -5.68
CA LEU A 92 6.91 -5.21 -6.41
C LEU A 92 7.55 -6.25 -5.48
N VAL A 93 8.18 -5.78 -4.39
CA VAL A 93 8.79 -6.67 -3.39
C VAL A 93 7.74 -7.56 -2.75
N GLY A 94 6.57 -7.00 -2.38
CA GLY A 94 5.46 -7.76 -1.83
C GLY A 94 4.91 -8.81 -2.79
N ALA A 95 4.76 -8.48 -4.07
CA ALA A 95 4.33 -9.44 -5.08
C ALA A 95 5.38 -10.53 -5.33
N LEU A 96 6.67 -10.19 -5.35
CA LEU A 96 7.74 -11.18 -5.48
C LEU A 96 7.78 -12.12 -4.28
N ALA A 97 7.64 -11.59 -3.06
CA ALA A 97 7.56 -12.39 -1.85
C ALA A 97 6.33 -13.32 -1.88
N ALA A 98 5.16 -12.81 -2.29
CA ALA A 98 3.96 -13.61 -2.50
C ALA A 98 4.19 -14.75 -3.52
N CYS A 99 4.85 -14.46 -4.65
CA CYS A 99 5.18 -15.45 -5.68
C CYS A 99 6.16 -16.51 -5.18
N GLY A 100 7.17 -16.13 -4.39
CA GLY A 100 8.10 -17.07 -3.77
C GLY A 100 7.40 -17.98 -2.76
N LEU A 101 6.59 -17.42 -1.86
CA LEU A 101 5.78 -18.17 -0.91
C LEU A 101 4.84 -19.15 -1.61
N TRP A 102 4.15 -18.69 -2.66
CA TRP A 102 3.24 -19.50 -3.46
C TRP A 102 3.98 -20.64 -4.18
N SER A 103 5.06 -20.33 -4.89
CA SER A 103 5.77 -21.30 -5.74
C SER A 103 6.54 -22.35 -4.96
N GLN A 104 7.14 -21.99 -3.83
CA GLN A 104 7.99 -22.89 -3.04
C GLN A 104 7.20 -23.72 -2.02
N GLN A 105 5.89 -23.50 -1.88
CA GLN A 105 5.03 -24.13 -0.86
C GLN A 105 5.66 -24.12 0.55
N LEU A 106 6.38 -23.04 0.87
CA LEU A 106 7.09 -22.92 2.15
C LEU A 106 6.10 -23.04 3.32
N PRO A 107 6.35 -23.92 4.30
CA PRO A 107 5.61 -23.95 5.54
C PRO A 107 5.76 -22.61 6.25
N ILE A 108 4.67 -22.01 6.74
CA ILE A 108 4.71 -20.70 7.41
C ILE A 108 5.66 -20.75 8.62
N ASP A 109 5.70 -21.87 9.33
CA ASP A 109 6.55 -22.09 10.50
C ASP A 109 8.05 -22.04 10.17
N SER A 110 8.43 -22.37 8.93
CA SER A 110 9.84 -22.36 8.49
C SER A 110 10.42 -20.96 8.36
N LEU A 111 9.58 -19.92 8.23
CA LEU A 111 10.03 -18.53 8.15
C LEU A 111 10.64 -18.03 9.46
N TRP A 112 10.21 -18.60 10.59
CA TRP A 112 10.61 -18.15 11.92
C TRP A 112 11.77 -18.98 12.51
N HIS A 113 11.93 -20.24 12.07
CA HIS A 113 12.86 -21.21 12.67
C HIS A 113 14.23 -21.31 11.97
N GLY A 114 14.71 -20.22 11.36
CA GLY A 114 16.15 -20.03 11.09
C GLY A 114 16.73 -20.62 9.81
N THR A 115 16.01 -21.49 9.07
CA THR A 115 16.41 -21.83 7.69
C THR A 115 15.72 -20.89 6.71
N SER A 116 16.11 -19.60 6.75
CA SER A 116 15.58 -18.59 5.83
C SER A 116 15.95 -18.96 4.39
N ARG A 117 15.10 -19.75 3.73
CA ARG A 117 15.15 -19.87 2.28
C ARG A 117 14.77 -18.52 1.73
N PHE A 118 15.58 -18.00 0.81
CA PHE A 118 15.27 -16.78 0.10
C PHE A 118 13.83 -16.86 -0.43
N VAL A 119 12.99 -15.92 0.00
CA VAL A 119 11.58 -15.79 -0.41
C VAL A 119 11.48 -15.34 -1.88
N LEU A 120 12.60 -15.25 -2.59
CA LEU A 120 12.62 -14.96 -4.02
C LEU A 120 12.33 -16.24 -4.82
N PRO A 121 11.37 -16.19 -5.76
CA PRO A 121 11.12 -17.30 -6.67
C PRO A 121 12.36 -17.56 -7.54
N ALA A 122 12.61 -18.82 -7.89
CA ALA A 122 13.65 -19.17 -8.85
C ALA A 122 13.37 -18.49 -10.20
N TRP A 123 14.39 -18.04 -10.93
CA TRP A 123 14.22 -17.31 -12.20
C TRP A 123 13.30 -18.05 -13.19
N ALA A 124 13.48 -19.37 -13.34
CA ALA A 124 12.63 -20.19 -14.22
C ALA A 124 11.15 -20.18 -13.81
N SER A 125 10.85 -20.02 -12.51
CA SER A 125 9.48 -19.97 -12.01
C SER A 125 8.78 -18.64 -12.30
N LEU A 126 9.53 -17.54 -12.49
CA LEU A 126 8.97 -16.24 -12.89
C LEU A 126 8.32 -16.28 -14.27
N LEU A 127 8.78 -17.17 -15.15
CA LEU A 127 8.25 -17.35 -16.51
C LEU A 127 6.98 -18.21 -16.55
N ARG A 128 6.56 -18.79 -15.43
CA ARG A 128 5.30 -19.53 -15.36
C ARG A 128 4.14 -18.56 -15.46
N TRP A 129 3.15 -18.89 -16.28
CA TRP A 129 1.99 -18.02 -16.50
C TRP A 129 1.23 -17.69 -15.20
N GLN A 130 1.18 -18.62 -14.23
CA GLN A 130 0.55 -18.35 -12.93
C GLN A 130 1.29 -17.25 -12.15
N VAL A 131 2.63 -17.26 -12.19
CA VAL A 131 3.46 -16.26 -11.50
C VAL A 131 3.37 -14.92 -12.21
N LEU A 132 3.34 -14.91 -13.55
CA LEU A 132 3.09 -13.70 -14.33
C LEU A 132 1.73 -13.08 -14.00
N LEU A 133 0.68 -13.91 -13.88
CA LEU A 133 -0.65 -13.46 -13.49
C LEU A 133 -0.66 -12.89 -12.06
N LEU A 134 0.02 -13.55 -11.11
CA LEU A 134 0.17 -13.03 -9.74
C LEU A 134 0.90 -11.68 -9.73
N ILE A 135 1.99 -11.52 -10.48
CA ILE A 135 2.69 -10.23 -10.57
C ILE A 135 1.77 -9.16 -11.20
N LEU A 136 1.03 -9.51 -12.24
CA LEU A 136 0.10 -8.61 -12.89
C LEU A 136 -0.97 -8.11 -11.90
N VAL A 137 -1.61 -9.03 -11.18
CA VAL A 137 -2.70 -8.71 -10.25
C VAL A 137 -2.18 -8.02 -8.98
N LEU A 138 -1.12 -8.55 -8.36
CA LEU A 138 -0.64 -8.09 -7.05
C LEU A 138 0.22 -6.83 -7.13
N ALA A 139 0.98 -6.64 -8.21
CA ALA A 139 1.83 -5.46 -8.40
C ALA A 139 1.33 -4.53 -9.49
N VAL A 140 1.12 -5.00 -10.72
CA VAL A 140 0.87 -4.09 -11.85
C VAL A 140 -0.44 -3.33 -11.68
N VAL A 141 -1.53 -3.98 -11.31
CA VAL A 141 -2.83 -3.33 -11.07
C VAL A 141 -2.74 -2.19 -10.05
N PRO A 142 -2.25 -2.40 -8.80
CA PRO A 142 -2.14 -1.32 -7.84
C PRO A 142 -1.08 -0.28 -8.24
N ILE A 143 -0.01 -0.66 -8.94
CA ILE A 143 0.98 0.30 -9.45
C ILE A 143 0.33 1.24 -10.46
N VAL A 144 -0.40 0.72 -11.45
CA VAL A 144 -1.11 1.55 -12.44
C VAL A 144 -2.09 2.49 -11.74
N TRP A 145 -2.83 2.00 -10.74
CA TRP A 145 -3.72 2.83 -9.93
C TRP A 145 -2.97 3.97 -9.22
N VAL A 146 -1.83 3.69 -8.58
CA VAL A 146 -1.00 4.70 -7.89
C VAL A 146 -0.47 5.77 -8.84
N TRP A 147 -0.08 5.39 -10.06
CA TRP A 147 0.49 6.32 -11.04
C TRP A 147 -0.55 7.15 -11.76
N ASN A 148 -1.76 6.62 -11.92
CA ASN A 148 -2.90 7.35 -12.49
C ASN A 148 -3.49 8.37 -11.50
N HIS A 149 -3.26 8.21 -10.19
CA HIS A 149 -3.71 9.19 -9.19
C HIS A 149 -2.73 10.37 -9.07
N SER A 150 -3.27 11.59 -9.18
CA SER A 150 -2.53 12.83 -8.94
C SER A 150 -2.62 13.22 -7.46
N PRO A 151 -1.57 13.01 -6.64
CA PRO A 151 -1.60 13.36 -5.24
C PRO A 151 -1.63 14.88 -5.07
N ARG A 152 -2.40 15.35 -4.09
CA ARG A 152 -2.45 16.77 -3.73
C ARG A 152 -1.06 17.27 -3.36
N ARG A 153 -0.69 18.44 -3.88
CA ARG A 153 0.57 19.11 -3.53
C ARG A 153 0.40 19.75 -2.15
N LEU A 154 1.14 19.26 -1.17
CA LEU A 154 1.21 19.83 0.18
C LEU A 154 2.51 20.61 0.35
N SER A 155 2.49 21.63 1.22
CA SER A 155 3.71 22.30 1.68
C SER A 155 4.55 21.35 2.55
N GLY A 156 5.86 21.56 2.63
CA GLY A 156 6.77 20.69 3.40
C GLY A 156 6.30 20.41 4.84
N PRO A 157 5.93 21.43 5.64
CA PRO A 157 5.41 21.22 7.00
C PRO A 157 4.06 20.49 7.05
N ALA A 158 3.18 20.71 6.06
CA ALA A 158 1.93 19.96 5.97
C ALA A 158 2.16 18.49 5.60
N GLN A 159 3.12 18.21 4.72
CA GLN A 159 3.53 16.85 4.37
C GLN A 159 4.15 16.13 5.57
N LEU A 160 5.01 16.81 6.35
CA LEU A 160 5.61 16.23 7.54
C LEU A 160 4.54 15.83 8.57
N ARG A 161 3.57 16.71 8.84
CA ARG A 161 2.44 16.39 9.73
C ARG A 161 1.61 15.22 9.22
N ALA A 162 1.35 15.17 7.91
CA ALA A 162 0.66 14.05 7.28
C ALA A 162 1.43 12.74 7.46
N ASN A 163 2.73 12.75 7.24
CA ASN A 163 3.60 11.58 7.40
C ASN A 163 3.65 11.11 8.85
N LEU A 164 3.79 12.03 9.81
CA LEU A 164 3.76 11.72 11.24
C LEU A 164 2.41 11.15 11.67
N ALA A 165 1.29 11.73 11.21
CA ALA A 165 -0.03 11.20 11.50
C ALA A 165 -0.22 9.78 10.94
N THR A 166 0.24 9.52 9.71
CA THR A 166 0.23 8.16 9.16
C THR A 166 1.17 7.21 9.90
N ALA A 167 2.35 7.68 10.31
CA ALA A 167 3.30 6.87 11.07
C ALA A 167 2.70 6.46 12.42
N LEU A 168 2.07 7.38 13.14
CA LEU A 168 1.40 7.10 14.40
C LEU A 168 0.26 6.10 14.21
N LEU A 169 -0.60 6.31 13.21
CA LEU A 169 -1.69 5.39 12.90
C LEU A 169 -1.16 3.99 12.57
N SER A 170 -0.15 3.89 11.71
CA SER A 170 0.48 2.62 11.35
C SER A 170 1.19 1.96 12.52
N GLY A 171 1.79 2.76 13.42
CA GLY A 171 2.38 2.29 14.67
C GLY A 171 1.35 1.69 15.62
N ILE A 172 0.18 2.33 15.78
CA ILE A 172 -0.93 1.79 16.55
C ILE A 172 -1.41 0.46 15.96
N VAL A 173 -1.58 0.40 14.63
CA VAL A 173 -1.96 -0.83 13.92
C VAL A 173 -0.92 -1.94 14.13
N PHE A 174 0.37 -1.61 14.05
CA PHE A 174 1.45 -2.55 14.28
C PHE A 174 1.44 -3.10 15.71
N VAL A 175 1.33 -2.22 16.72
CA VAL A 175 1.25 -2.60 18.13
C VAL A 175 0.01 -3.44 18.41
N ALA A 176 -1.14 -3.10 17.84
CA ALA A 176 -2.35 -3.92 17.95
C ALA A 176 -2.15 -5.32 17.35
N GLY A 177 -1.41 -5.43 16.24
CA GLY A 177 -1.01 -6.71 15.68
C GLY A 177 -0.11 -7.51 16.62
N LEU A 178 0.86 -6.85 17.26
CA LEU A 178 1.76 -7.49 18.22
C LEU A 178 0.99 -8.06 19.43
N LEU A 179 0.10 -7.25 20.01
CA LEU A 179 -0.77 -7.65 21.12
C LEU A 179 -1.77 -8.74 20.74
N ALA A 180 -2.05 -8.93 19.44
CA ALA A 180 -2.94 -9.99 18.96
C ALA A 180 -2.19 -11.33 18.78
N VAL A 181 -0.86 -11.33 18.73
CA VAL A 181 -0.05 -12.56 18.69
C VAL A 181 0.10 -13.16 20.09
N ASP A 182 0.34 -12.31 21.10
CA ASP A 182 0.50 -12.68 22.52
C ASP A 182 -0.82 -13.13 23.15
#